data_AF-A0A6N8B9E0-F1
#
_entry.id   AF-A0A6N8B9E0-F1
#
_cell.length_a   1.000
_cell.length_b   1.000
_cell.length_c   1.000
_cell.angle_alpha   90.00
_cell.angle_beta   90.00
_cell.angle_gamma   90.00
#
_symmetry.space_group_name_H-M   'P 1'
#
loop_
_entity.id
_entity.type
_entity.pdbx_description
1 polymer ?
#
loop_
_entity_poly.entity_id
_entity_poly.type
_entity_poly.pdbx_seq_one_letter_code
_entity_poly.pdbx_strand_id
1 'polypeptide(L)' 'MERYNLWTHYPDPVNMKKDKIISKQIQYRSVPRIGEKVVLQSEVFAVTDIIHEIDENRIIIKLEFTNW' A
#
# COMPACT_ATOMS: atom_id res chain seq x y z
N MET A 1 -15.87 -3.43 -13.62
CA MET A 1 -14.48 -3.77 -13.21
C MET A 1 -14.52 -4.06 -11.73
N GLU A 2 -14.12 -5.25 -11.33
CA GLU A 2 -14.00 -5.61 -9.92
C GLU A 2 -12.99 -4.70 -9.23
N ARG A 3 -13.28 -4.33 -7.98
CA ARG A 3 -12.36 -3.58 -7.13
C ARG A 3 -11.97 -4.47 -5.96
N TYR A 4 -10.68 -4.55 -5.69
CA TYR A 4 -10.16 -5.29 -4.56
C TYR A 4 -10.02 -4.33 -3.37
N ASN A 5 -10.64 -4.67 -2.25
CA ASN A 5 -10.41 -3.98 -0.98
C ASN A 5 -9.14 -4.57 -0.35
N LEU A 6 -8.01 -3.89 -0.49
CA LEU A 6 -6.71 -4.40 -0.05
C LEU A 6 -6.25 -3.60 1.17
N TRP A 7 -5.73 -4.29 2.17
CA TRP A 7 -5.05 -3.63 3.28
C TRP A 7 -3.76 -3.02 2.76
N THR A 8 -3.53 -1.74 3.04
CA THR A 8 -2.34 -1.03 2.57
C THR A 8 -1.64 -0.41 3.76
N HIS A 9 -0.36 -0.74 3.90
CA HIS A 9 0.56 -0.19 4.90
C HIS A 9 1.49 0.78 4.19
N TYR A 10 1.52 2.04 4.63
CA TYR A 10 2.39 3.05 4.03
C TYR A 10 2.84 4.08 5.09
N PRO A 11 4.04 4.66 4.95
CA PRO A 11 4.51 5.73 5.82
C PRO A 11 3.56 6.94 5.81
N ASP A 12 3.35 7.57 6.95
CA ASP A 12 2.53 8.78 7.07
C ASP A 12 3.14 9.94 6.24
N PRO A 13 2.48 10.41 5.16
CA PRO A 13 3.01 11.47 4.30
C PRO A 13 3.06 12.84 4.99
N VAL A 14 2.19 13.08 5.99
CA VAL A 14 2.16 14.36 6.72
C VAL A 14 3.27 14.39 7.77
N ASN A 15 3.52 13.25 8.42
CA ASN A 15 4.52 13.12 9.46
C ASN A 15 5.73 12.32 8.93
N MET A 16 6.46 12.84 7.93
CA MET A 16 7.66 12.27 7.27
C MET A 16 8.74 11.59 8.18
N LYS A 17 8.55 11.58 9.50
CA LYS A 17 9.11 10.56 10.39
C LYS A 17 8.71 9.16 9.91
N LYS A 18 9.70 8.46 9.35
CA LYS A 18 9.61 7.08 8.83
C LYS A 18 9.06 6.05 9.83
N ASP A 19 8.88 6.42 11.09
CA ASP A 19 8.47 5.52 12.17
C ASP A 19 6.94 5.34 12.26
N LYS A 20 6.14 6.23 11.64
CA LYS A 20 4.68 6.13 11.69
C LYS A 20 4.12 5.50 10.41
N ILE A 21 3.68 4.25 10.53
CA ILE A 21 3.00 3.52 9.46
C ILE A 21 1.48 3.69 9.59
N ILE A 22 0.84 4.06 8.49
CA ILE A 22 -0.62 4.08 8.34
C ILE A 22 -1.06 2.74 7.74
N SER A 23 -2.01 2.09 8.40
CA SER A 23 -2.67 0.88 7.90
C SER A 23 -4.13 1.17 7.60
N LYS A 24 -4.55 1.01 6.34
CA LYS A 24 -5.93 1.27 5.91
C LYS A 24 -6.34 0.37 4.75
N GLN A 25 -7.63 0.03 4.67
CA GLN A 25 -8.20 -0.59 3.47
C GLN A 25 -8.39 0.44 2.35
N ILE A 26 -7.85 0.12 1.17
CA ILE A 26 -7.91 0.96 -0.03
C ILE A 26 -8.43 0.11 -1.19
N GLN A 27 -9.25 0.72 -2.04
CA GLN A 27 -9.77 0.07 -3.24
C GLN A 27 -8.79 0.18 -4.39
N TYR A 28 -8.35 -0.96 -4.91
CA TYR A 28 -7.53 -1.04 -6.11
C TYR A 28 -8.30 -1.69 -7.25
N ARG A 29 -7.94 -1.34 -8.48
CA ARG A 29 -8.50 -1.98 -9.69
C ARG A 29 -7.95 -3.40 -9.91
N SER A 30 -6.78 -3.69 -9.34
CA SER A 30 -6.08 -4.97 -9.38
C SER A 30 -5.17 -5.06 -8.16
N VAL A 31 -4.71 -6.26 -7.81
CA VAL A 31 -3.62 -6.41 -6.85
C VAL A 31 -2.34 -5.83 -7.48
N PRO A 32 -1.74 -4.77 -6.92
CA PRO A 32 -0.51 -4.17 -7.44
C PRO A 32 0.65 -5.16 -7.39
N ARG A 33 1.69 -4.93 -8.18
CA ARG A 33 2.91 -5.75 -8.16
C ARG A 33 4.04 -5.04 -7.39
N ILE A 34 4.99 -5.82 -6.87
CA ILE A 34 6.21 -5.25 -6.27
C ILE A 34 6.94 -4.40 -7.32
N GLY A 35 7.35 -3.20 -6.93
CA GLY A 35 7.95 -2.17 -7.79
C GLY A 35 6.92 -1.27 -8.50
N GLU A 36 5.62 -1.58 -8.44
CA GLU A 36 4.59 -0.72 -9.01
C GLU A 36 4.41 0.56 -8.19
N LYS A 37 3.99 1.63 -8.87
CA LYS A 37 3.73 2.93 -8.26
C LYS A 37 2.30 3.03 -7.79
N VAL A 38 2.12 3.45 -6.55
CA VAL A 38 0.80 3.70 -5.95
C VAL A 38 0.78 5.15 -5.49
N VAL A 39 -0.21 5.91 -5.94
CA VAL A 39 -0.38 7.32 -5.58
C VAL A 39 -1.45 7.42 -4.50
N LEU A 40 -1.08 7.93 -3.32
CA LEU A 40 -1.98 8.14 -2.18
C LEU A 40 -1.75 9.53 -1.61
N GLN A 41 -2.83 10.26 -1.34
CA GLN A 41 -2.77 11.57 -0.67
C GLN A 41 -1.77 12.55 -1.33
N SER A 42 -1.71 12.55 -2.66
CA SER A 42 -0.78 13.34 -3.48
C SER A 42 0.70 12.94 -3.41
N GLU A 43 1.02 11.86 -2.70
CA GLU A 43 2.36 11.28 -2.63
C GLU A 43 2.48 10.01 -3.46
N VAL A 44 3.68 9.75 -3.97
CA VAL A 44 3.99 8.55 -4.75
C VAL A 44 4.75 7.56 -3.87
N PHE A 45 4.23 6.35 -3.80
CA PHE A 45 4.86 5.25 -3.11
C PHE A 45 5.20 4.12 -4.07
N ALA A 46 6.20 3.33 -3.73
CA ALA A 46 6.52 2.08 -4.40
C ALA A 46 6.01 0.90 -3.57
N VAL A 47 5.41 -0.09 -4.23
CA VAL A 47 5.06 -1.36 -3.59
C VAL A 47 6.32 -2.15 -3.30
N THR A 48 6.58 -2.46 -2.04
CA THR A 48 7.77 -3.21 -1.62
C THR A 48 7.45 -4.66 -1.24
N ASP A 49 6.23 -4.94 -0.80
CA ASP A 49 5.83 -6.26 -0.32
C ASP A 49 4.33 -6.51 -0.51
N ILE A 50 3.94 -7.77 -0.70
CA ILE A 50 2.56 -8.23 -0.84
C ILE A 50 2.38 -9.52 -0.06
N ILE A 51 1.62 -9.46 1.03
CA ILE A 51 1.37 -10.57 1.94
C ILE A 51 -0.04 -11.09 1.70
N HIS A 52 -0.15 -12.41 1.50
CA HIS A 52 -1.43 -13.11 1.39
C HIS A 52 -1.69 -13.82 2.71
N GLU A 53 -2.63 -13.33 3.50
CA GLU A 53 -3.05 -14.00 4.72
C GLU A 53 -4.24 -14.91 4.41
N ILE A 54 -3.93 -16.20 4.30
CA ILE A 54 -4.88 -17.25 3.91
C ILE A 54 -5.96 -17.42 4.98
N ASP A 55 -5.59 -17.33 6.26
CA ASP A 55 -6.51 -17.53 7.39
C ASP A 55 -7.62 -16.46 7.45
N GLU A 56 -7.30 -15.22 7.06
CA GLU A 56 -8.25 -14.09 7.06
C GLU A 56 -8.78 -13.76 5.66
N ASN A 57 -8.41 -14.52 4.64
CA ASN A 57 -8.70 -14.26 3.23
C ASN A 57 -8.45 -12.79 2.82
N ARG A 58 -7.33 -12.22 3.29
CA ARG A 58 -6.97 -10.81 3.06
C ARG A 58 -5.60 -10.68 2.42
N ILE A 59 -5.44 -9.62 1.62
CA ILE A 59 -4.15 -9.28 1.00
C ILE A 59 -3.70 -7.94 1.58
N ILE A 60 -2.45 -7.90 2.04
CA ILE A 60 -1.79 -6.72 2.60
C ILE A 60 -0.68 -6.28 1.65
N ILE A 61 -0.68 -5.01 1.30
CA ILE A 61 0.34 -4.37 0.47
C ILE A 61 1.17 -3.45 1.37
N LYS A 62 2.49 -3.55 1.32
CA LYS A 62 3.38 -2.57 1.93
C LYS A 62 3.93 -1.63 0.88
N LEU A 63 3.91 -0.35 1.20
CA LEU A 63 4.40 0.72 0.37
C LEU A 63 5.52 1.47 1.09
N GLU A 64 6.48 2.01 0.34
CA GLU A 64 7.52 2.90 0.85
C GLU A 64 7.61 4.18 0.02
N PHE A 65 8.09 5.26 0.64
CA PHE A 65 8.41 6.48 -0.11
C PHE A 65 9.45 6.19 -1.18
N THR A 66 9.32 6.90 -2.29
CA THR A 66 10.19 6.67 -3.42
C THR A 66 10.72 8.01 -3.95
N ASN A 67 12.04 8.16 -3.97
CA ASN A 67 12.74 9.34 -4.49
C ASN A 67 13.23 8.97 -5.90
N TRP A 68 12.43 9.24 -6.92
CA TRP A 68 12.79 9.00 -8.32
C TRP A 68 13.17 10.29 -9.01
#